data_AF-A0A1Y2B8C0-F1
#
_entry.id   AF-A0A1Y2B8C0-F1
#
_cell.length_a   1.000
_cell.length_b   1.000
_cell.length_c   1.000
_cell.angle_alpha   90.00
_cell.angle_beta   90.00
_cell.angle_gamma   90.00
#
_symmetry.space_group_name_H-M   'P 1'
#
loop_
_entity.id
_entity.type
_entity.pdbx_description
1 polymer ?
#
loop_
_entity_poly.entity_id
_entity_poly.type
_entity_poly.pdbx_seq_one_letter_code
_entity_poly.pdbx_strand_id
1 'polypeptide(L)'
;MEELGLPNASRSFAGQTGRQLLDDERQFDHDALRREYDLGWAQANGDQQTAISTVTRALGNNHGGLFFLDGPGGTGKTFVERLMLA
;
A
#
# COMPACT_ATOMS: atom_id res chain seq x y z
N MET A 1 -4.19 4.84 34.77
CA MET A 1 -3.86 4.36 33.41
C MET A 1 -3.32 5.56 32.62
N GLU A 2 -2.16 6.04 33.06
CA GLU A 2 -1.40 7.13 32.44
C GLU A 2 0.04 6.62 32.36
N GLU A 3 0.25 5.52 31.62
CA GLU A 3 1.47 4.72 31.76
C GLU A 3 1.88 4.02 30.46
N LEU A 4 1.88 4.74 29.33
CA LEU A 4 2.67 4.31 28.17
C LEU A 4 3.09 5.44 27.21
N GLY A 5 2.73 6.71 27.50
CA GLY A 5 3.06 7.85 26.63
C GLY A 5 2.51 7.74 25.20
N LEU A 6 1.54 6.85 24.98
CA LEU A 6 0.94 6.67 23.66
C LEU A 6 0.01 7.86 23.35
N PRO A 7 0.04 8.39 22.12
CA PRO A 7 -0.96 9.36 21.70
C PRO A 7 -2.35 8.76 21.85
N ASN A 8 -3.29 9.55 22.35
CA ASN A 8 -4.70 9.18 22.35
C ASN A 8 -5.11 8.80 20.92
N ALA A 9 -5.84 7.69 20.78
CA ALA A 9 -6.34 7.24 19.49
C ALA A 9 -7.01 8.43 18.77
N SER A 10 -6.47 8.81 17.61
CA SER A 10 -6.90 10.01 16.88
C SER A 10 -8.34 9.88 16.36
N ARG A 11 -8.87 8.65 16.32
CA ARG A 11 -10.24 8.34 15.94
C ARG A 11 -10.95 7.67 17.11
N SER A 12 -12.09 8.25 17.51
CA SER A 12 -13.05 7.60 18.41
C SER A 12 -14.02 6.79 17.58
N PHE A 13 -14.05 5.48 17.79
CA PHE A 13 -14.96 4.56 17.08
C PHE A 13 -16.28 4.35 17.85
N ALA A 14 -16.50 5.12 18.92
CA ALA A 14 -17.69 5.00 19.76
C ALA A 14 -18.95 5.29 18.93
N GLY A 15 -19.81 4.28 18.77
CA GLY A 15 -21.07 4.39 18.04
C GLY A 15 -21.00 4.07 16.54
N GLN A 16 -19.82 3.72 16.00
CA GLN A 16 -19.70 3.25 14.62
C GLN A 16 -19.90 1.73 14.54
N THR A 17 -20.68 1.28 13.56
CA THR A 17 -20.81 -0.14 13.24
C THR A 17 -19.57 -0.63 12.49
N GLY A 18 -19.26 -1.93 12.58
CA GLY A 18 -18.15 -2.53 11.83
C GLY A 18 -18.23 -2.29 10.32
N ARG A 19 -19.43 -2.12 9.77
CA ARG A 19 -19.63 -1.80 8.35
C ARG A 19 -19.20 -0.37 8.01
N GLN A 20 -19.57 0.61 8.83
CA GLN A 20 -19.16 2.01 8.63
C GLN A 20 -17.65 2.17 8.67
N LEU A 21 -16.97 1.46 9.58
CA LEU A 21 -15.51 1.46 9.66
C LEU A 21 -14.85 0.94 8.38
N LEU A 22 -15.39 -0.13 7.80
CA LEU A 22 -14.87 -0.72 6.56
C LEU A 22 -15.14 0.18 5.35
N ASP A 23 -16.31 0.83 5.32
CA ASP A 23 -16.67 1.75 4.24
C ASP A 23 -15.75 2.99 4.29
N ASP A 24 -15.52 3.57 5.48
CA ASP A 24 -14.62 4.71 5.69
C ASP A 24 -13.16 4.37 5.34
N GLU A 25 -12.67 3.18 5.72
CA GLU A 25 -11.29 2.74 5.42
C GLU A 25 -11.05 2.53 3.93
N ARG A 26 -12.11 2.32 3.14
CA ARG A 26 -12.02 2.08 1.69
C ARG A 26 -12.26 3.33 0.84
N GLN A 27 -12.52 4.49 1.46
CA GLN A 27 -12.69 5.76 0.76
C GLN A 27 -11.34 6.35 0.35
N PHE A 28 -10.65 5.68 -0.55
CA PHE A 28 -9.41 6.16 -1.13
C PHE A 28 -9.67 7.24 -2.19
N ASP A 29 -8.82 8.26 -2.22
CA ASP A 29 -8.73 9.17 -3.37
C ASP A 29 -8.01 8.44 -4.52
N HIS A 30 -8.78 7.71 -5.32
CA HIS A 30 -8.27 6.93 -6.43
C HIS A 30 -7.50 7.77 -7.46
N ASP A 31 -7.84 9.04 -7.63
CA ASP A 31 -7.12 9.93 -8.55
C ASP A 31 -5.76 10.32 -7.97
N ALA A 32 -5.68 10.57 -6.66
CA ALA A 32 -4.40 10.81 -5.98
C ALA A 32 -3.51 9.58 -6.04
N LEU A 33 -4.05 8.40 -5.75
CA LEU A 33 -3.33 7.14 -5.85
C LEU A 33 -2.82 6.88 -7.26
N ARG A 34 -3.66 7.13 -8.28
CA ARG A 34 -3.24 6.98 -9.69
C ARG A 34 -2.09 7.90 -10.06
N ARG A 35 -2.15 9.16 -9.64
CA ARG A 35 -1.04 10.13 -9.85
C ARG A 35 0.24 9.69 -9.15
N GLU A 36 0.13 9.21 -7.91
CA GLU A 36 1.27 8.67 -7.17
C GLU A 36 1.88 7.46 -7.88
N TYR A 37 1.04 6.53 -8.36
CA TYR A 37 1.47 5.38 -9.14
C TYR A 37 2.22 5.81 -10.41
N ASP A 38 1.64 6.68 -11.23
CA ASP A 38 2.22 7.09 -12.50
C ASP A 38 3.57 7.83 -12.30
N LEU A 39 3.66 8.68 -11.28
CA LEU A 39 4.90 9.39 -10.93
C LEU A 39 5.97 8.43 -10.39
N GLY A 40 5.59 7.48 -9.52
CA GLY A 40 6.53 6.48 -9.01
C GLY A 40 6.97 5.50 -10.09
N TRP A 41 6.09 5.12 -11.01
CA TRP A 41 6.43 4.23 -12.12
C TRP A 41 7.52 4.84 -13.01
N ALA A 42 7.41 6.14 -13.30
CA ALA A 42 8.42 6.88 -14.07
C ALA A 42 9.78 6.97 -13.37
N GLN A 43 9.80 6.91 -12.03
CA GLN A 43 11.03 6.94 -11.22
C GLN A 43 11.62 5.55 -10.95
N ALA A 44 10.79 4.50 -11.02
CA ALA A 44 11.21 3.14 -10.77
C ALA A 44 12.28 2.71 -11.77
N ASN A 45 13.34 2.07 -11.28
CA ASN A 45 14.33 1.45 -12.16
C ASN A 45 13.78 0.14 -12.78
N GLY A 46 14.51 -0.45 -13.72
CA GLY A 46 14.06 -1.63 -14.47
C GLY A 46 13.73 -2.84 -13.58
N ASP A 47 14.50 -3.11 -12.53
CA ASP A 47 14.26 -4.24 -11.63
C ASP A 47 12.99 -4.02 -10.79
N GLN A 48 12.80 -2.79 -10.32
CA GLN A 48 11.60 -2.39 -9.57
C GLN A 48 10.35 -2.48 -10.45
N GLN A 49 10.41 -1.96 -11.70
CA GLN A 49 9.32 -2.10 -12.67
C GLN A 49 9.00 -3.57 -12.99
N THR A 50 10.03 -4.42 -13.06
CA THR A 50 9.86 -5.86 -13.25
C THR A 50 9.13 -6.49 -12.07
N ALA A 51 9.49 -6.14 -10.83
CA ALA A 51 8.79 -6.63 -9.64
C ALA A 51 7.31 -6.21 -9.62
N ILE A 52 7.03 -4.92 -9.87
CA ILE A 52 5.67 -4.37 -9.91
C ILE A 52 4.83 -5.02 -11.00
N SER A 53 5.36 -5.10 -12.23
CA SER A 53 4.66 -5.70 -13.36
C SER A 53 4.38 -7.19 -13.16
N THR A 54 5.28 -7.92 -12.51
CA THR A 54 5.10 -9.35 -12.21
C THR A 54 3.89 -9.56 -11.29
N VAL A 55 3.81 -8.80 -10.19
CA VAL A 55 2.70 -8.91 -9.23
C VAL A 55 1.39 -8.44 -9.84
N THR A 56 1.38 -7.26 -10.48
CA THR A 56 0.15 -6.70 -11.10
C THR A 56 -0.39 -7.57 -12.23
N ARG A 57 0.47 -8.22 -13.02
CA ARG A 57 0.06 -9.18 -14.04
C ARG A 57 -0.54 -10.45 -13.43
N ALA A 58 0.01 -10.94 -12.32
CA ALA A 58 -0.56 -12.09 -11.61
C ALA A 58 -1.98 -11.77 -11.10
N LEU A 59 -2.16 -10.58 -10.51
CA LEU A 59 -3.48 -10.07 -10.08
C LEU A 59 -4.46 -9.97 -11.26
N GLY A 60 -4.05 -9.33 -12.37
CA GLY A 60 -4.90 -9.15 -13.55
C GLY A 60 -5.31 -10.46 -14.23
N ASN A 61 -4.50 -11.51 -14.11
CA ASN A 61 -4.79 -12.85 -14.63
C ASN A 61 -5.49 -13.76 -13.60
N ASN A 62 -5.84 -13.24 -12.42
CA ASN A 62 -6.42 -14.00 -11.32
C ASN A 62 -5.56 -15.22 -10.91
N HIS A 63 -4.25 -15.10 -11.07
CA HIS A 63 -3.28 -16.10 -10.64
C HIS A 63 -2.78 -15.72 -9.24
N GLY A 64 -3.19 -16.49 -8.24
CA GLY A 64 -2.60 -16.41 -6.91
C GLY A 64 -1.13 -16.84 -6.91
N GLY A 65 -0.38 -16.41 -5.90
CA GLY A 65 1.02 -16.79 -5.76
C GLY A 65 1.67 -16.13 -4.56
N LEU A 66 2.85 -16.61 -4.20
CA LEU A 66 3.72 -15.99 -3.21
C LEU A 66 4.93 -15.40 -3.93
N PHE A 67 5.19 -14.11 -3.68
CA PHE A 67 6.30 -13.38 -4.27
C PHE A 67 7.22 -12.89 -3.17
N PHE A 68 8.53 -12.99 -3.41
CA PHE A 68 9.56 -12.45 -2.52
C PHE A 68 10.19 -11.24 -3.21
N LEU A 69 10.11 -10.08 -2.55
CA LEU A 69 10.83 -8.88 -2.98
C LEU A 69 12.17 -8.82 -2.24
N ASP A 70 13.21 -9.34 -2.87
CA ASP A 70 14.56 -9.34 -2.30
C ASP A 70 15.44 -8.22 -2.86
N GLY A 71 16.38 -7.76 -2.06
CA GLY A 71 17.37 -6.77 -2.44
C GLY A 71 18.14 -6.25 -1.23
N PRO A 72 19.39 -5.78 -1.40
CA PRO A 72 20.19 -5.17 -0.33
C PRO A 72 19.47 -4.01 0.40
N GLY A 73 20.00 -3.63 1.55
CA GLY A 73 19.57 -2.40 2.23
C GLY A 73 19.69 -1.19 1.31
N GLY A 74 18.68 -0.31 1.31
CA GLY A 74 18.69 0.93 0.52
C GLY A 74 18.26 0.81 -0.94
N THR A 75 17.88 -0.38 -1.45
CA THR A 75 17.46 -0.55 -2.86
C THR A 75 16.02 -0.16 -3.19
N GLY A 76 15.31 0.46 -2.25
CA GLY A 76 13.93 0.94 -2.50
C GLY A 76 12.86 -0.15 -2.49
N LYS A 77 13.02 -1.24 -1.73
CA LYS A 77 11.97 -2.26 -1.56
C LYS A 77 10.65 -1.66 -1.04
N THR A 78 10.72 -0.79 -0.03
CA THR A 78 9.55 -0.05 0.50
C THR A 78 8.93 0.87 -0.55
N PHE A 79 9.72 1.41 -1.48
CA PHE A 79 9.20 2.21 -2.59
C PHE A 79 8.37 1.34 -3.54
N VAL A 80 8.84 0.13 -3.87
CA VAL A 80 8.09 -0.85 -4.67
C VAL A 80 6.78 -1.26 -3.98
N GLU A 81 6.84 -1.61 -2.70
CA GLU A 81 5.65 -1.96 -1.91
C GLU A 81 4.62 -0.83 -1.92
N ARG A 82 5.07 0.40 -1.62
CA ARG A 82 4.22 1.58 -1.62
C ARG A 82 3.54 1.80 -2.98
N LEU A 83 4.26 1.59 -4.08
CA LEU A 83 3.70 1.75 -5.41
C LEU A 83 2.71 0.64 -5.78
N MET A 84 2.87 -0.58 -5.29
CA MET A 84 1.88 -1.65 -5.48
C MET A 84 0.58 -1.43 -4.69
N LEU A 85 0.64 -0.64 -3.61
CA LEU A 85 -0.49 -0.30 -2.75
C LEU A 85 -1.21 0.99 -3.17
N ALA A 86 -0.65 1.73 -4.13
CA ALA A 86 -1.27 2.90 -4.75
C ALA A 86 -2.20 2.45 -5.90
#